data_AF-A0A3A0BQ86-F1
#
_entry.id   AF-A0A3A0BQ86-F1
#
_cell.length_a   1.000
_cell.length_b   1.000
_cell.length_c   1.000
_cell.angle_alpha   90.00
_cell.angle_beta   90.00
_cell.angle_gamma   90.00
#
_symmetry.space_group_name_H-M   'P 1'
#
loop_
_entity.id
_entity.type
_entity.pdbx_description
1 polymer ?
#
loop_
_entity_poly.entity_id
_entity_poly.type
_entity_poly.pdbx_seq_one_letter_code
_entity_poly.pdbx_strand_id
1 'polypeptide(L)'
;MNLRDLLRRKNPYLFRAKNIVTANELIEGLLDASLSSSEEEMFGQFLEDLAIFVAETTCDGRKSAAPGVDLELIRDNTHFVISIKSGTSWGNSSQHKRLAQDLQDAVIRLKQSRTKARSVQSVLGICYGRTKTVYASQGYLKVVGQNFWSLIGGNKELYVEIIEPLGYRAKEHNEVFLSGRSEIVNKFTGEFIQSFCERPGAIDWRRVVEFNSKNFDLDEFGITA
;
A
#
# COMPACT_ATOMS: atom_id res chain seq x y z
N MET A 1 0.94 12.19 -16.05
CA MET A 1 2.28 11.70 -15.65
C MET A 1 3.34 12.43 -16.47
N ASN A 2 4.41 12.94 -15.85
CA ASN A 2 5.52 13.65 -16.52
C ASN A 2 6.87 13.06 -16.05
N LEU A 3 7.86 12.98 -16.95
CA LEU A 3 9.23 12.51 -16.68
C LEU A 3 9.86 13.19 -15.45
N ARG A 4 9.74 14.52 -15.34
CA ARG A 4 10.37 15.28 -14.25
C ARG A 4 9.84 14.88 -12.87
N ASP A 5 8.53 14.64 -12.76
CA ASP A 5 7.92 14.21 -11.50
C ASP A 5 8.24 12.75 -11.18
N LEU A 6 8.45 11.93 -12.20
CA LEU A 6 8.94 10.55 -12.07
C LEU A 6 10.36 10.55 -11.48
N LEU A 7 11.25 11.35 -12.07
CA LEU A 7 12.64 11.47 -11.64
C LEU A 7 12.76 12.01 -10.22
N ARG A 8 11.96 13.01 -9.82
CA ARG A 8 11.99 13.58 -8.45
C ARG A 8 11.62 12.60 -7.35
N ARG A 9 10.69 11.68 -7.63
CA ARG A 9 10.12 10.78 -6.60
C ARG A 9 10.86 9.46 -6.44
N LYS A 10 11.84 9.19 -7.30
CA LYS A 10 12.57 7.92 -7.30
C LYS A 10 14.02 8.12 -6.87
N ASN A 11 14.68 7.01 -6.54
CA ASN A 11 16.03 7.01 -6.00
C ASN A 11 17.08 6.91 -7.12
N PRO A 12 17.71 8.01 -7.57
CA PRO A 12 18.70 7.96 -8.65
C PRO A 12 19.94 7.13 -8.28
N TYR A 13 20.31 7.09 -6.99
CA TYR A 13 21.46 6.31 -6.52
C TYR A 13 21.24 4.80 -6.69
N LEU A 14 20.02 4.32 -6.47
CA LEU A 14 19.67 2.90 -6.68
C LEU A 14 19.81 2.51 -8.15
N PHE A 15 19.32 3.35 -9.07
CA PHE A 15 19.44 3.08 -10.51
C PHE A 15 20.91 3.11 -10.97
N ARG A 16 21.72 4.02 -10.41
CA ARG A 16 23.17 4.01 -10.65
C ARG A 16 23.84 2.74 -10.11
N ALA A 17 23.47 2.29 -8.91
CA ALA A 17 24.00 1.07 -8.30
C ALA A 17 23.62 -0.21 -9.07
N LYS A 18 22.50 -0.20 -9.80
CA LYS A 18 22.09 -1.26 -10.72
C LYS A 18 22.88 -1.29 -12.03
N ASN A 19 23.87 -0.40 -12.21
CA ASN A 19 24.67 -0.28 -13.42
C ASN A 19 23.84 -0.01 -14.69
N ILE A 20 22.78 0.79 -14.56
CA ILE A 20 21.98 1.22 -15.71
C ILE A 20 22.80 2.21 -16.55
N VAL A 21 22.99 1.88 -17.81
CA VAL A 21 23.85 2.64 -18.73
C VAL A 21 23.08 3.30 -19.87
N THR A 22 21.84 2.88 -20.14
CA THR A 22 21.03 3.44 -21.23
C THR A 22 19.83 4.23 -20.70
N ALA A 23 19.46 5.29 -21.43
CA ALA A 23 18.29 6.09 -21.10
C ALA A 23 16.99 5.26 -21.14
N ASN A 24 16.85 4.35 -22.12
CA ASN A 24 15.67 3.49 -22.23
C ASN A 24 15.49 2.60 -21.00
N GLU A 25 16.55 1.90 -20.59
CA GLU A 25 16.54 1.03 -19.41
C GLU A 25 16.20 1.81 -18.13
N LEU A 26 16.72 3.04 -18.00
CA LEU A 26 16.38 3.91 -16.87
C LEU A 26 14.89 4.30 -16.87
N ILE A 27 14.35 4.69 -18.03
CA ILE A 27 12.94 5.09 -18.16
C ILE A 27 12.00 3.91 -17.89
N GLU A 28 12.29 2.73 -18.44
CA GLU A 28 11.53 1.51 -18.17
C GLU A 28 11.56 1.18 -16.67
N GLY A 29 12.74 1.20 -16.04
CA GLY A 29 12.88 0.94 -14.62
C GLY A 29 12.15 1.96 -13.73
N LEU A 30 12.12 3.24 -14.12
CA LEU A 30 11.37 4.29 -13.42
C LEU A 30 9.86 4.10 -13.53
N LEU A 31 9.37 3.72 -14.72
CA LEU A 31 7.95 3.45 -14.96
C LEU A 31 7.50 2.20 -14.20
N ASP A 32 8.26 1.12 -14.25
CA ASP A 32 7.96 -0.13 -13.53
C ASP A 32 7.92 0.10 -12.02
N ALA A 33 8.91 0.81 -11.49
CA ALA A 33 8.94 1.17 -10.07
C ALA A 33 7.77 2.08 -9.66
N SER A 34 7.16 2.81 -10.59
CA SER A 34 6.03 3.70 -10.32
C SER A 34 4.69 2.99 -10.45
N LEU A 35 4.56 2.12 -11.45
CA LEU A 35 3.40 1.24 -11.62
C LEU A 35 3.29 0.32 -10.43
N SER A 36 4.35 -0.40 -10.06
CA SER A 36 4.35 -1.32 -8.93
C SER A 36 3.96 -0.63 -7.61
N SER A 37 4.48 0.58 -7.33
CA SER A 37 4.10 1.30 -6.11
C SER A 37 2.64 1.77 -6.11
N SER A 38 2.13 2.15 -7.28
CA SER A 38 0.73 2.62 -7.42
C SER A 38 -0.25 1.46 -7.39
N GLU A 39 0.12 0.31 -7.98
CA GLU A 39 -0.64 -0.93 -7.95
C GLU A 39 -0.79 -1.43 -6.52
N GLU A 40 0.29 -1.46 -5.72
CA GLU A 40 0.22 -1.87 -4.30
C GLU A 40 -0.70 -0.96 -3.48
N GLU A 41 -0.65 0.35 -3.68
CA GLU A 41 -1.56 1.30 -3.00
C GLU A 41 -3.03 1.07 -3.42
N MET A 42 -3.28 0.97 -4.73
CA MET A 42 -4.62 0.75 -5.29
C MET A 42 -5.21 -0.60 -4.83
N PHE A 43 -4.43 -1.67 -4.92
CA PHE A 43 -4.85 -3.01 -4.47
C PHE A 43 -5.01 -3.06 -2.95
N GLY A 44 -4.20 -2.31 -2.21
CA GLY A 44 -4.37 -2.14 -0.78
C GLY A 44 -5.75 -1.58 -0.42
N GLN A 45 -6.14 -0.46 -1.05
CA GLN A 45 -7.46 0.14 -0.87
C GLN A 45 -8.59 -0.78 -1.35
N PHE A 46 -8.41 -1.42 -2.51
CA PHE A 46 -9.39 -2.35 -3.05
C PHE A 46 -9.67 -3.52 -2.08
N LEU A 47 -8.63 -4.12 -1.49
CA LEU A 47 -8.79 -5.22 -0.55
C LEU A 47 -9.47 -4.78 0.75
N GLU A 48 -9.19 -3.56 1.22
CA GLU A 48 -9.90 -2.96 2.37
C GLU A 48 -11.40 -2.81 2.06
N ASP A 49 -11.73 -2.18 0.93
CA ASP A 49 -13.13 -1.96 0.51
C ASP A 49 -13.86 -3.29 0.28
N LEU A 50 -13.19 -4.27 -0.32
CA LEU A 50 -13.72 -5.62 -0.51
C LEU A 50 -14.01 -6.31 0.84
N ALA A 51 -13.10 -6.19 1.80
CA ALA A 51 -13.30 -6.77 3.13
C ALA A 51 -14.47 -6.11 3.87
N ILE A 52 -14.65 -4.80 3.75
CA ILE A 52 -15.82 -4.10 4.30
C ILE A 52 -17.11 -4.60 3.63
N PHE A 53 -17.14 -4.63 2.29
CA PHE A 53 -18.29 -5.11 1.52
C PHE A 53 -18.69 -6.55 1.88
N VAL A 54 -17.70 -7.45 2.01
CA VAL A 54 -17.91 -8.82 2.46
C VAL A 54 -18.57 -8.84 3.84
N ALA A 55 -18.04 -8.07 4.80
CA ALA A 55 -18.56 -8.05 6.16
C ALA A 55 -19.98 -7.47 6.23
N GLU A 56 -20.26 -6.40 5.49
CA GLU A 56 -21.59 -5.81 5.31
C GLU A 56 -22.59 -6.85 4.78
N THR A 57 -22.20 -7.61 3.76
CA THR A 57 -23.08 -8.58 3.09
C THR A 57 -23.29 -9.87 3.89
N THR A 58 -22.32 -10.28 4.71
CA THR A 58 -22.33 -11.61 5.36
C THR A 58 -22.64 -11.59 6.85
N CYS A 59 -22.39 -10.48 7.55
CA CYS A 59 -22.55 -10.44 9.00
C CYS A 59 -22.94 -9.07 9.57
N ASP A 60 -23.64 -8.25 8.78
CA ASP A 60 -24.08 -6.90 9.16
C ASP A 60 -22.91 -6.04 9.68
N GLY A 61 -21.71 -6.26 9.11
CA GLY A 61 -20.55 -5.43 9.37
C GLY A 61 -20.80 -3.99 8.90
N ARG A 62 -20.04 -3.04 9.41
CA ARG A 62 -20.11 -1.64 8.98
C ARG A 62 -18.75 -0.97 9.01
N LYS A 63 -18.51 -0.04 8.10
CA LYS A 63 -17.36 0.85 8.18
C LYS A 63 -17.34 1.60 9.51
N SER A 64 -16.21 1.60 10.21
CA SER A 64 -16.10 2.30 11.50
C SER A 64 -15.90 3.80 11.30
N ALA A 65 -16.42 4.59 12.25
CA ALA A 65 -16.10 6.02 12.35
C ALA A 65 -14.92 6.29 13.32
N ALA A 66 -14.40 5.26 13.99
CA ALA A 66 -13.30 5.43 14.93
C ALA A 66 -11.97 5.57 14.16
N PRO A 67 -11.12 6.54 14.52
CA PRO A 67 -9.80 6.68 13.90
C PRO A 67 -9.00 5.38 13.99
N GLY A 68 -8.38 4.98 12.87
CA GLY A 68 -7.56 3.77 12.77
C GLY A 68 -8.34 2.45 12.85
N VAL A 69 -9.67 2.48 12.81
CA VAL A 69 -10.53 1.30 12.68
C VAL A 69 -11.25 1.38 11.34
N ASP A 70 -11.19 0.30 10.58
CA ASP A 70 -11.74 0.26 9.23
C ASP A 70 -13.13 -0.42 9.23
N LEU A 71 -13.30 -1.45 10.06
CA LEU A 71 -14.50 -2.29 10.10
C LEU A 71 -14.93 -2.62 11.54
N GLU A 72 -16.24 -2.56 11.79
CA GLU A 72 -16.90 -3.07 13.00
C GLU A 72 -17.90 -4.17 12.63
N LEU A 73 -17.90 -5.29 13.37
CA LEU A 73 -18.90 -6.34 13.19
C LEU A 73 -19.20 -7.05 14.51
N ILE A 74 -20.37 -7.68 14.62
CA ILE A 74 -20.75 -8.49 15.79
C ILE A 74 -20.84 -9.95 15.37
N ARG A 75 -20.12 -10.82 16.06
CA ARG A 75 -20.17 -12.27 15.85
C ARG A 75 -19.96 -12.99 17.18
N ASP A 76 -20.74 -14.03 17.44
CA ASP A 76 -20.66 -14.84 18.66
C ASP A 76 -20.67 -13.98 19.95
N ASN A 77 -21.57 -13.00 19.99
CA ASN A 77 -21.70 -12.00 21.08
C ASN A 77 -20.43 -11.14 21.34
N THR A 78 -19.47 -11.17 20.43
CA THR A 78 -18.26 -10.34 20.45
C THR A 78 -18.35 -9.22 19.42
N HIS A 79 -18.10 -7.99 19.85
CA HIS A 79 -17.96 -6.83 18.99
C HIS A 79 -16.49 -6.73 18.55
N PHE A 80 -16.24 -7.00 17.29
CA PHE A 80 -14.91 -6.88 16.69
C PHE A 80 -14.71 -5.46 16.16
N VAL A 81 -13.59 -4.85 16.54
CA VAL A 81 -13.09 -3.61 15.94
C VAL A 81 -11.82 -3.93 15.17
N ILE A 82 -11.83 -3.70 13.87
CA ILE A 82 -10.85 -4.27 12.95
C ILE A 82 -10.16 -3.14 12.20
N SER A 83 -8.82 -3.11 12.25
CA SER A 83 -8.02 -2.40 11.26
C SER A 83 -7.52 -3.39 10.21
N ILE A 84 -7.71 -3.04 8.94
CA ILE A 84 -7.45 -3.88 7.78
C ILE A 84 -6.15 -3.42 7.12
N LYS A 85 -5.32 -4.39 6.75
CA LYS A 85 -4.10 -4.18 5.95
C LYS A 85 -4.06 -5.22 4.84
N SER A 86 -3.44 -4.89 3.73
CA SER A 86 -3.33 -5.82 2.60
C SER A 86 -2.40 -7.00 2.95
N GLY A 87 -1.14 -6.71 3.29
CA GLY A 87 -0.10 -7.70 3.55
C GLY A 87 0.55 -7.61 4.93
N THR A 88 1.42 -8.58 5.23
CA THR A 88 2.08 -8.68 6.55
C THR A 88 3.13 -7.61 6.80
N SER A 89 3.67 -7.01 5.74
CA SER A 89 4.75 -6.00 5.77
C SER A 89 4.19 -4.59 5.54
N TRP A 90 3.12 -4.23 6.27
CA TRP A 90 2.31 -3.05 5.99
C TRP A 90 2.86 -1.75 6.59
N GLY A 91 3.82 -1.81 7.51
CA GLY A 91 4.30 -0.59 8.15
C GLY A 91 5.57 -0.74 8.97
N ASN A 92 6.14 0.40 9.31
CA ASN A 92 7.28 0.53 10.20
C ASN A 92 6.84 0.57 11.68
N SER A 93 7.81 0.63 12.60
CA SER A 93 7.57 0.59 14.04
C SER A 93 6.65 1.71 14.55
N SER A 94 6.68 2.90 13.95
CA SER A 94 5.80 4.01 14.34
C SER A 94 4.34 3.75 13.94
N GLN A 95 4.13 3.18 12.75
CA GLN A 95 2.80 2.81 12.28
C GLN A 95 2.19 1.68 13.11
N HIS A 96 3.00 0.68 13.50
CA HIS A 96 2.58 -0.36 14.44
C HIS A 96 2.15 0.20 15.80
N LYS A 97 2.92 1.14 16.36
CA LYS A 97 2.55 1.82 17.63
C LYS A 97 1.25 2.60 17.48
N ARG A 98 1.08 3.31 16.36
CA ARG A 98 -0.12 4.10 16.09
C ARG A 98 -1.37 3.22 16.01
N LEU A 99 -1.31 2.13 15.23
CA LEU A 99 -2.41 1.17 15.11
C LEU A 99 -2.80 0.56 16.47
N ALA A 100 -1.81 0.20 17.29
CA ALA A 100 -2.07 -0.34 18.62
C ALA A 100 -2.82 0.66 19.50
N GLN A 101 -2.41 1.94 19.47
CA GLN A 101 -3.08 3.01 20.21
C GLN A 101 -4.51 3.23 19.71
N ASP A 102 -4.71 3.35 18.40
CA ASP A 102 -6.02 3.61 17.80
C ASP A 102 -7.01 2.48 18.12
N LEU A 103 -6.59 1.22 18.01
CA LEU A 103 -7.40 0.05 18.40
C LEU A 103 -7.72 0.04 19.90
N GLN A 104 -6.74 0.36 20.75
CA GLN A 104 -6.95 0.44 22.20
C GLN A 104 -7.97 1.52 22.56
N ASP A 105 -7.86 2.70 21.95
CA ASP A 105 -8.79 3.82 22.18
C ASP A 105 -10.21 3.48 21.72
N ALA A 106 -10.36 2.78 20.59
CA ALA A 106 -11.65 2.31 20.11
C ALA A 106 -12.30 1.32 21.11
N VAL A 107 -11.53 0.37 21.63
CA VAL A 107 -11.99 -0.56 22.67
C VAL A 107 -12.43 0.17 23.93
N ILE A 108 -11.65 1.15 24.39
CA ILE A 108 -11.98 1.94 25.59
C ILE A 108 -13.29 2.71 25.40
N ARG A 109 -13.45 3.41 24.26
CA ARG A 109 -14.69 4.16 23.97
C ARG A 109 -15.92 3.26 23.92
N LEU A 110 -15.82 2.09 23.28
CA LEU A 110 -16.94 1.15 23.19
C LEU A 110 -17.31 0.53 24.54
N LYS A 111 -16.33 0.29 25.42
CA LYS A 111 -16.62 -0.18 26.79
C LYS A 111 -17.33 0.87 27.64
N GLN A 112 -17.07 2.15 27.39
CA GLN A 112 -17.69 3.27 28.12
C GLN A 112 -19.14 3.56 27.67
N SER A 113 -19.53 3.21 26.43
CA SER A 113 -20.81 3.59 25.83
C SER A 113 -22.07 2.88 26.37
N ARG A 114 -21.98 2.16 27.51
CA ARG A 114 -23.11 1.59 28.29
C ARG A 114 -24.09 0.65 27.55
N THR A 115 -23.81 0.21 26.32
CA THR A 115 -24.53 -0.94 25.73
C THR A 115 -24.04 -2.25 26.35
N LYS A 116 -24.91 -2.85 27.16
CA LYS A 116 -24.76 -4.11 27.92
C LYS A 116 -23.82 -5.15 27.27
N ALA A 117 -22.85 -5.61 28.08
CA ALA A 117 -22.25 -6.96 28.07
C ALA A 117 -21.92 -7.60 26.71
N ARG A 118 -21.25 -6.87 25.81
CA ARG A 118 -20.56 -7.47 24.66
C ARG A 118 -19.05 -7.45 24.92
N SER A 119 -18.40 -8.60 24.79
CA SER A 119 -16.94 -8.65 24.71
C SER A 119 -16.52 -7.79 23.51
N VAL A 120 -15.51 -6.94 23.69
CA VAL A 120 -14.95 -6.15 22.59
C VAL A 120 -13.56 -6.69 22.29
N GLN A 121 -13.32 -7.08 21.04
CA GLN A 121 -12.04 -7.63 20.57
C GLN A 121 -11.47 -6.74 19.47
N SER A 122 -10.32 -6.13 19.71
CA SER A 122 -9.56 -5.43 18.67
C SER A 122 -8.77 -6.41 17.80
N VAL A 123 -8.79 -6.21 16.49
CA VAL A 123 -8.17 -7.10 15.51
C VAL A 123 -7.33 -6.28 14.52
N LEU A 124 -6.12 -6.77 14.25
CA LEU A 124 -5.40 -6.44 13.02
C LEU A 124 -5.73 -7.54 12.00
N GLY A 125 -6.57 -7.20 11.04
CA GLY A 125 -6.95 -8.05 9.92
C GLY A 125 -5.99 -7.85 8.74
N ILE A 126 -5.42 -8.94 8.22
CA ILE A 126 -4.51 -8.88 7.08
C ILE A 126 -5.02 -9.77 5.96
N CYS A 127 -5.23 -9.20 4.77
CA CYS A 127 -5.91 -9.85 3.65
C CYS A 127 -5.14 -11.03 3.07
N TYR A 128 -3.82 -10.93 2.94
CA TYR A 128 -2.97 -12.00 2.42
C TYR A 128 -1.73 -12.27 3.28
N GLY A 129 -1.15 -13.46 3.09
CA GLY A 129 -0.03 -13.97 3.87
C GLY A 129 -0.39 -15.23 4.65
N ARG A 130 0.63 -15.89 5.22
CA ARG A 130 0.47 -17.18 5.90
C ARG A 130 1.17 -17.16 7.26
N THR A 131 0.52 -16.54 8.25
CA THR A 131 1.00 -16.53 9.64
C THR A 131 -0.09 -17.02 10.58
N LYS A 132 0.30 -17.65 11.70
CA LYS A 132 -0.66 -18.07 12.72
C LYS A 132 -1.39 -16.86 13.33
N THR A 133 -2.66 -17.06 13.66
CA THR A 133 -3.41 -16.11 14.49
C THR A 133 -2.78 -16.06 15.88
N VAL A 134 -2.42 -14.86 16.34
CA VAL A 134 -1.74 -14.65 17.63
C VAL A 134 -2.20 -13.36 18.26
N TYR A 135 -2.19 -13.29 19.59
CA TYR A 135 -2.30 -12.02 20.30
C TYR A 135 -0.98 -11.27 20.20
N ALA A 136 -1.04 -10.02 19.73
CA ALA A 136 0.08 -9.10 19.82
C ALA A 136 0.31 -8.71 21.28
N SER A 137 1.53 -8.30 21.64
CA SER A 137 1.84 -7.85 23.00
C SER A 137 1.02 -6.62 23.42
N GLN A 138 0.50 -5.86 22.46
CA GLN A 138 -0.39 -4.72 22.67
C GLN A 138 -1.87 -5.13 22.87
N GLY A 139 -2.20 -6.43 22.89
CA GLY A 139 -3.51 -6.93 23.27
C GLY A 139 -4.53 -7.11 22.14
N TYR A 140 -4.24 -6.69 20.91
CA TYR A 140 -5.07 -6.99 19.74
C TYR A 140 -4.76 -8.37 19.15
N LEU A 141 -5.74 -8.99 18.51
CA LEU A 141 -5.58 -10.25 17.80
C LEU A 141 -5.08 -9.97 16.38
N LYS A 142 -3.96 -10.55 15.98
CA LYS A 142 -3.49 -10.52 14.60
C LYS A 142 -4.08 -11.71 13.85
N VAL A 143 -4.88 -11.46 12.82
CA VAL A 143 -5.58 -12.48 12.02
C VAL A 143 -5.23 -12.27 10.55
N VAL A 144 -4.75 -13.32 9.86
CA VAL A 144 -4.12 -13.18 8.53
C VAL A 144 -4.67 -14.19 7.53
N GLY A 145 -4.83 -13.77 6.28
CA GLY A 145 -5.16 -14.61 5.14
C GLY A 145 -6.52 -15.30 5.30
N GLN A 146 -6.55 -16.61 5.07
CA GLN A 146 -7.76 -17.44 5.20
C GLN A 146 -8.53 -17.17 6.51
N ASN A 147 -7.83 -17.01 7.64
CA ASN A 147 -8.49 -16.76 8.92
C ASN A 147 -9.19 -15.40 8.97
N PHE A 148 -8.64 -14.38 8.31
CA PHE A 148 -9.24 -13.06 8.27
C PHE A 148 -10.50 -13.07 7.40
N TRP A 149 -10.41 -13.63 6.20
CA TRP A 149 -11.58 -13.81 5.33
C TRP A 149 -12.68 -14.66 5.97
N SER A 150 -12.30 -15.71 6.71
CA SER A 150 -13.26 -16.51 7.49
C SER A 150 -13.92 -15.69 8.60
N LEU A 151 -13.14 -14.86 9.31
CA LEU A 151 -13.64 -14.01 10.40
C LEU A 151 -14.65 -12.98 9.91
N ILE A 152 -14.48 -12.41 8.73
CA ILE A 152 -15.42 -11.39 8.21
C ILE A 152 -16.53 -12.01 7.37
N GLY A 153 -16.26 -13.11 6.66
CA GLY A 153 -17.20 -13.73 5.71
C GLY A 153 -17.97 -14.94 6.22
N GLY A 154 -17.53 -15.58 7.31
CA GLY A 154 -18.15 -16.80 7.83
C GLY A 154 -17.91 -18.06 7.00
N ASN A 155 -17.15 -17.96 5.90
CA ASN A 155 -16.80 -19.04 5.00
C ASN A 155 -15.28 -19.25 4.95
N LYS A 156 -14.82 -20.49 5.15
CA LYS A 156 -13.40 -20.87 5.13
C LYS A 156 -12.78 -20.84 3.74
N GLU A 157 -13.60 -20.95 2.70
CA GLU A 157 -13.18 -20.97 1.30
C GLU A 157 -13.20 -19.58 0.66
N LEU A 158 -13.72 -18.57 1.37
CA LEU A 158 -13.91 -17.22 0.81
C LEU A 158 -12.62 -16.62 0.23
N TYR A 159 -11.46 -16.88 0.84
CA TYR A 159 -10.19 -16.34 0.37
C TYR A 159 -9.78 -16.85 -1.03
N VAL A 160 -10.31 -17.99 -1.47
CA VAL A 160 -10.15 -18.51 -2.83
C VAL A 160 -11.30 -18.05 -3.72
N GLU A 161 -12.53 -18.03 -3.20
CA GLU A 161 -13.70 -17.59 -3.97
C GLU A 161 -13.57 -16.14 -4.48
N ILE A 162 -12.90 -15.26 -3.72
CA ILE A 162 -12.68 -13.87 -4.13
C ILE A 162 -11.65 -13.71 -5.25
N ILE A 163 -10.75 -14.67 -5.49
CA ILE A 163 -9.69 -14.52 -6.51
C ILE A 163 -10.22 -14.78 -7.93
N GLU A 164 -11.21 -15.66 -8.08
CA GLU A 164 -11.79 -16.07 -9.37
C GLU A 164 -12.38 -14.86 -10.15
N PRO A 165 -13.27 -14.02 -9.57
CA PRO A 165 -13.82 -12.86 -10.26
C PRO A 165 -12.78 -11.80 -10.64
N LEU A 166 -11.65 -11.71 -9.92
CA LEU A 166 -10.59 -10.75 -10.21
C LEU A 166 -9.83 -11.10 -11.50
N GLY A 167 -9.74 -12.39 -11.86
CA GLY A 167 -8.99 -12.85 -13.03
C GLY A 167 -9.70 -12.64 -14.37
N TYR A 168 -11.05 -12.53 -14.38
CA TYR A 168 -11.83 -12.55 -15.61
C TYR A 168 -11.64 -11.30 -16.48
N ARG A 169 -11.47 -10.11 -15.87
CA ARG A 169 -11.36 -8.82 -16.59
C ARG A 169 -9.93 -8.40 -16.95
N ALA A 170 -8.91 -9.16 -16.52
CA ALA A 170 -7.51 -8.79 -16.70
C ALA A 170 -7.05 -8.86 -18.17
N LYS A 171 -7.65 -9.75 -18.97
CA LYS A 171 -7.22 -10.00 -20.36
C LYS A 171 -7.62 -8.89 -21.34
N GLU A 172 -8.73 -8.20 -21.11
CA GLU A 172 -9.29 -7.22 -22.07
C GLU A 172 -8.53 -5.89 -22.09
N HIS A 173 -7.78 -5.56 -21.03
CA HIS A 173 -7.10 -4.27 -20.90
C HIS A 173 -5.61 -4.30 -21.30
N ASN A 174 -5.06 -5.46 -21.67
CA ASN A 174 -3.62 -5.62 -21.82
C ASN A 174 -3.06 -4.97 -23.11
N GLU A 175 -3.77 -5.05 -24.24
CA GLU A 175 -3.27 -4.52 -25.53
C GLU A 175 -3.21 -2.98 -25.57
N VAL A 176 -4.25 -2.32 -25.06
CA VAL A 176 -4.31 -0.85 -24.95
C VAL A 176 -3.24 -0.34 -23.99
N PHE A 177 -3.01 -1.05 -22.88
CA PHE A 177 -1.98 -0.71 -21.92
C PHE A 177 -0.57 -0.83 -22.51
N LEU A 178 -0.28 -1.92 -23.21
CA LEU A 178 1.03 -2.15 -23.84
C LEU A 178 1.35 -1.10 -24.90
N SER A 179 0.39 -0.75 -25.77
CA SER A 179 0.60 0.29 -26.79
C SER A 179 0.87 1.66 -26.16
N GLY A 180 0.08 2.06 -25.16
CA GLY A 180 0.26 3.34 -24.47
C GLY A 180 1.58 3.42 -23.70
N ARG A 181 2.04 2.29 -23.14
CA ARG A 181 3.34 2.21 -22.46
C ARG A 181 4.49 2.48 -23.42
N SER A 182 4.51 1.85 -24.60
CA SER A 182 5.59 2.03 -25.58
C SER A 182 5.72 3.49 -26.04
N GLU A 183 4.61 4.19 -26.25
CA GLU A 183 4.64 5.61 -26.61
C GLU A 183 5.25 6.49 -25.50
N ILE A 184 4.89 6.21 -24.24
CA ILE A 184 5.43 6.93 -23.08
C ILE A 184 6.92 6.66 -22.90
N VAL A 185 7.36 5.40 -23.06
CA VAL A 185 8.78 5.03 -22.97
C VAL A 185 9.59 5.80 -24.02
N ASN A 186 9.15 5.81 -25.28
CA ASN A 186 9.84 6.52 -26.36
C ASN A 186 9.92 8.02 -26.09
N LYS A 187 8.78 8.62 -25.72
CA LYS A 187 8.70 10.06 -25.40
C LYS A 187 9.64 10.44 -24.26
N PHE A 188 9.56 9.74 -23.14
CA PHE A 188 10.37 10.03 -21.96
C PHE A 188 11.84 9.73 -22.19
N THR A 189 12.18 8.72 -22.98
CA THR A 189 13.57 8.44 -23.37
C THR A 189 14.15 9.59 -24.17
N GLY A 190 13.41 10.12 -25.16
CA GLY A 190 13.83 11.30 -25.92
C GLY A 190 14.02 12.55 -25.03
N GLU A 191 13.04 12.85 -24.18
CA GLU A 191 13.11 13.96 -23.22
C GLU A 191 14.31 13.79 -22.24
N PHE A 192 14.57 12.55 -21.80
CA PHE A 192 15.65 12.24 -20.89
C PHE A 192 17.01 12.42 -21.56
N ILE A 193 17.21 11.88 -22.76
CA ILE A 193 18.45 12.03 -23.52
C ILE A 193 18.77 13.52 -23.72
N GLN A 194 17.77 14.32 -24.11
CA GLN A 194 17.97 15.75 -24.33
C GLN A 194 18.37 16.49 -23.05
N SER A 195 17.86 16.06 -21.90
CA SER A 195 17.98 16.80 -20.63
C SER A 195 19.07 16.29 -19.71
N PHE A 196 19.48 15.02 -19.84
CA PHE A 196 20.28 14.31 -18.84
C PHE A 196 21.37 13.40 -19.44
N CYS A 197 21.58 13.41 -20.76
CA CYS A 197 22.73 12.75 -21.38
C CYS A 197 23.73 13.77 -21.94
N GLU A 198 25.01 13.42 -21.88
CA GLU A 198 26.08 14.15 -22.54
C GLU A 198 26.11 13.80 -24.04
N ARG A 199 26.85 14.56 -24.86
CA ARG A 199 27.30 14.06 -26.17
C ARG A 199 28.56 13.24 -25.88
N PRO A 200 28.60 11.90 -26.08
CA PRO A 200 28.00 11.11 -27.17
C PRO A 200 26.76 10.25 -26.84
N GLY A 201 26.09 10.46 -25.71
CA GLY A 201 24.84 9.78 -25.32
C GLY A 201 24.86 9.16 -23.91
N ALA A 202 26.02 9.21 -23.23
CA ALA A 202 26.16 8.71 -21.87
C ALA A 202 25.31 9.52 -20.88
N ILE A 203 24.73 8.84 -19.89
CA ILE A 203 23.93 9.49 -18.84
C ILE A 203 24.83 10.37 -17.96
N ASP A 204 24.51 11.65 -17.87
CA ASP A 204 25.09 12.60 -16.92
C ASP A 204 24.42 12.38 -15.55
N TRP A 205 24.94 11.40 -14.81
CA TRP A 205 24.42 11.06 -13.49
C TRP A 205 24.57 12.18 -12.47
N ARG A 206 25.55 13.08 -12.66
CA ARG A 206 25.68 14.27 -11.81
C ARG A 206 24.45 15.15 -12.01
N ARG A 207 24.10 15.46 -13.26
CA ARG A 207 22.92 16.27 -13.58
C ARG A 207 21.60 15.62 -13.14
N VAL A 208 21.49 14.29 -13.25
CA VAL A 208 20.34 13.54 -12.73
C VAL A 208 20.20 13.72 -11.22
N VAL A 209 21.29 13.55 -10.47
CA VAL A 209 21.29 13.69 -9.01
C VAL A 209 21.07 15.14 -8.58
N GLU A 210 21.71 16.11 -9.24
CA GLU A 210 21.48 17.53 -8.97
C GLU A 210 20.00 17.90 -9.20
N PHE A 211 19.39 17.44 -10.30
CA PHE A 211 17.97 17.67 -10.54
C PHE A 211 17.06 17.01 -9.49
N ASN A 212 17.40 15.80 -9.04
CA ASN A 212 16.60 15.05 -8.07
C ASN A 212 16.73 15.61 -6.63
N SER A 213 17.94 15.95 -6.21
CA SER A 213 18.28 16.09 -4.78
C SER A 213 18.89 17.43 -4.40
N LYS A 214 19.25 18.33 -5.34
CA LYS A 214 19.88 19.62 -4.98
C LYS A 214 18.85 20.55 -4.32
N ASN A 215 18.97 20.74 -3.01
CA ASN A 215 18.06 21.56 -2.21
C ASN A 215 18.75 22.22 -1.00
N PHE A 216 20.04 22.52 -1.08
CA PHE A 216 20.76 23.09 0.06
C PHE A 216 20.17 24.43 0.49
N ASP A 217 19.61 24.46 1.69
CA ASP A 217 18.98 25.61 2.37
C ASP A 217 19.32 25.64 3.88
N LEU A 218 20.31 24.85 4.31
CA LEU A 218 20.69 24.73 5.73
C LEU A 218 21.28 26.04 6.30
N ASP A 219 21.79 26.92 5.44
CA ASP A 219 22.25 28.25 5.79
C ASP A 219 21.12 29.16 6.27
N GLU A 220 19.88 28.96 5.78
CA GLU A 220 18.69 29.65 6.30
C GLU A 220 18.41 29.29 7.77
N PHE A 221 18.92 28.16 8.24
CA PHE A 221 18.84 27.69 9.63
C PHE A 221 20.13 27.93 10.43
N GLY A 222 21.10 28.68 9.88
CA GLY A 222 22.39 28.96 10.52
C GLY A 222 23.34 27.76 10.58
N ILE A 223 23.10 26.71 9.78
CA ILE A 223 23.95 25.53 9.68
C ILE A 223 24.81 25.66 8.43
N THR A 224 26.11 25.92 8.61
CA THR A 224 27.07 26.06 7.51
C THR A 224 27.56 24.69 7.01
N ALA A 225 27.68 24.54 5.69
CA ALA A 225 28.24 23.35 5.03
C ALA A 225 29.76 23.25 5.11
#